data_AF-A0A3D2M555-F1
#
_entry.id   AF-A0A3D2M555-F1
#
_cell.length_a   1.000
_cell.length_b   1.000
_cell.length_c   1.000
_cell.angle_alpha   90.00
_cell.angle_beta   90.00
_cell.angle_gamma   90.00
#
_symmetry.space_group_name_H-M   'P 1'
#
loop_
_entity.id
_entity.type
_entity.pdbx_description
1 polymer ?
#
loop_
_entity_poly.entity_id
_entity_poly.type
_entity_poly.pdbx_seq_one_letter_code
_entity_poly.pdbx_strand_id
1 'polypeptide(L)'
;MKHTGLRKPFALTALCAAMALSSVSAWAVTDQEILNDAKSTDQIVTNGLGLQGQRYSTLDTLNSENVSQLRPVWGFSFGGEKQRGQEAQPLVKDGVMYLTGSYSRVFAVDARTGKELWQYDARLPDGIMPCCDVINRGVALYDDLVIFGTLDAKLVALNKDTGKVVWKKTVADYKAGYSISAAPMVVKGKLITGVAGGEFGVVGKIEAFNPKNGELLWSRPTVEGHMGYVMKDGKQVENGISGGEAGKTWPGDLWKTGGAAPWLGGYYDPDTDSLLFGTGNPSPWNSHLRPGDNLYSSSRLALDPDDGSIKWHFQSTPHDGWDYDGVNELISFDYQDGGKTIKAAGTADRNGFFYVLDRTNGEFIRGFPFVDKITWAKGLDENGRPLYDDANRPGAPGQADKGSSVFVAPSFLGGKNWMPMAYSQDTGLFYVPSNEWGMDIWNEGVAYKKGAAYLGAGFTIHPLNEDYIGVLRAIDPKTGKEVWRYENYAPLWGGVLATKGNLVFTGNPEGFLMAFDAKTGKKVYEFNTGSGVIG
;
A
#
# COMPACT_ATOMS: atom_id res chain seq x y z
N MET A 1 80.13 1.68 46.93
CA MET A 1 80.10 0.94 45.66
C MET A 1 78.69 0.41 45.47
N LYS A 2 77.90 1.07 44.63
CA LYS A 2 76.49 0.78 44.35
C LYS A 2 76.28 1.00 42.85
N HIS A 3 75.66 0.01 42.20
CA HIS A 3 74.91 0.09 40.93
C HIS A 3 75.69 0.62 39.70
N THR A 4 75.48 0.23 38.44
CA THR A 4 74.29 -0.11 37.66
C THR A 4 74.78 -0.54 36.26
N GLY A 5 74.03 -1.37 35.53
CA GLY A 5 73.96 -1.24 34.06
C GLY A 5 74.15 -2.50 33.21
N LEU A 6 73.15 -3.38 33.18
CA LEU A 6 72.82 -4.11 31.95
C LEU A 6 71.40 -3.72 31.53
N ARG A 7 71.25 -3.20 30.31
CA ARG A 7 69.98 -3.14 29.58
C ARG A 7 70.24 -3.43 28.11
N LYS A 8 69.67 -4.53 27.62
CA LYS A 8 69.04 -4.64 26.30
C LYS A 8 67.87 -5.64 26.38
N PRO A 9 66.88 -5.51 25.49
CA PRO A 9 65.47 -5.68 25.82
C PRO A 9 64.93 -7.04 25.39
N PHE A 10 63.91 -7.54 26.07
CA PHE A 10 63.05 -8.60 25.54
C PHE A 10 61.58 -8.28 25.77
N ALA A 11 60.86 -8.20 24.64
CA ALA A 11 59.47 -8.55 24.43
C ALA A 11 58.39 -7.85 25.28
N LEU A 12 57.97 -6.67 24.81
CA LEU A 12 56.61 -6.19 25.01
C LEU A 12 55.73 -6.72 23.86
N THR A 13 55.22 -7.95 23.99
CA THR A 13 54.25 -8.54 23.06
C THR A 13 53.13 -9.16 23.87
N ALA A 14 52.25 -8.32 24.42
CA ALA A 14 51.02 -8.78 25.08
C ALA A 14 49.97 -7.67 25.21
N LEU A 15 49.86 -6.74 24.25
CA LEU A 15 48.82 -5.71 24.31
C LEU A 15 48.34 -5.26 22.92
N CYS A 16 47.98 -6.20 22.05
CA CYS A 16 47.29 -5.89 20.78
C CYS A 16 46.18 -6.90 20.40
N ALA A 17 45.79 -7.81 21.29
CA ALA A 17 44.82 -8.87 20.98
C ALA A 17 43.41 -8.64 21.56
N ALA A 18 43.09 -7.43 22.06
CA ALA A 18 41.82 -7.15 22.75
C ALA A 18 40.96 -6.05 22.11
N MET A 19 41.18 -5.69 20.84
CA MET A 19 40.35 -4.71 20.11
C MET A 19 39.74 -5.25 18.80
N ALA A 20 39.61 -6.58 18.64
CA ALA A 20 39.08 -7.19 17.42
C ALA A 20 37.75 -7.95 17.61
N LEU A 21 36.92 -7.55 18.58
CA LEU A 21 35.62 -8.22 18.86
C LEU A 21 34.41 -7.27 18.86
N SER A 22 34.54 -6.07 18.31
CA SER A 22 33.43 -5.12 18.22
C SER A 22 33.36 -4.47 16.83
N SER A 23 32.79 -5.18 15.84
CA SER A 23 32.28 -4.58 14.58
C SER A 23 31.65 -5.59 13.60
N VAL A 24 30.91 -6.61 14.06
CA VAL A 24 30.01 -7.37 13.15
C VAL A 24 28.59 -6.78 13.12
N SER A 25 28.30 -5.80 13.99
CA SER A 25 26.97 -5.21 14.18
C SER A 25 26.56 -4.14 13.16
N ALA A 26 27.25 -3.99 12.04
CA ALA A 26 27.10 -2.83 11.14
C ALA A 26 26.18 -3.06 9.91
N TRP A 27 25.49 -4.20 9.80
CA TRP A 27 24.84 -4.63 8.54
C TRP A 27 23.34 -4.97 8.64
N ALA A 28 22.76 -4.89 9.83
CA ALA A 28 21.37 -5.29 10.08
C ALA A 28 20.42 -4.08 10.02
N VAL A 29 19.29 -4.22 9.32
CA VAL A 29 18.26 -3.17 9.33
C VAL A 29 17.54 -3.16 10.68
N THR A 30 17.60 -2.04 11.41
CA THR A 30 17.03 -1.92 12.75
C THR A 30 15.70 -1.15 12.76
N ASP A 31 14.89 -1.30 13.81
CA ASP A 31 13.70 -0.46 14.03
C ASP A 31 14.02 1.04 13.99
N GLN A 32 15.19 1.43 14.51
CA GLN A 32 15.61 2.84 14.54
C GLN A 32 15.95 3.36 13.14
N GLU A 33 16.55 2.53 12.28
CA GLU A 33 16.79 2.87 10.87
C GLU A 33 15.46 3.02 10.12
N ILE A 34 14.54 2.07 10.30
CA ILE A 34 13.20 2.09 9.71
C ILE A 34 12.42 3.35 10.13
N LEU A 35 12.44 3.70 11.42
CA LEU A 35 11.76 4.89 11.94
C LEU A 35 12.36 6.19 11.39
N ASN A 36 13.66 6.20 11.08
CA ASN A 36 14.38 7.36 10.58
C ASN A 36 14.40 7.47 9.06
N ASP A 37 13.78 6.55 8.32
CA ASP A 37 13.93 6.43 6.86
C ASP A 37 13.60 7.72 6.11
N ALA A 38 12.55 8.45 6.52
CA ALA A 38 12.16 9.74 5.92
C ALA A 38 13.25 10.84 6.03
N LYS A 39 14.24 10.66 6.91
CA LYS A 39 15.36 11.57 7.13
C LYS A 39 16.67 11.04 6.54
N SER A 40 16.71 9.78 6.11
CA SER A 40 17.90 9.20 5.49
C SER A 40 18.07 9.74 4.07
N THR A 41 19.32 9.82 3.64
CA THR A 41 19.72 10.33 2.31
C THR A 41 20.57 9.33 1.53
N ASP A 42 21.01 8.25 2.17
CA ASP A 42 21.92 7.24 1.65
C ASP A 42 21.30 5.84 1.54
N GLN A 43 20.10 5.65 2.12
CA GLN A 43 19.33 4.41 2.08
C GLN A 43 17.83 4.72 2.06
N ILE A 44 17.03 3.76 1.59
CA ILE A 44 15.56 3.74 1.71
C ILE A 44 15.18 2.32 2.15
N VAL A 45 14.84 2.15 3.42
CA VAL A 45 14.54 0.84 4.03
C VAL A 45 13.05 0.60 4.26
N THR A 46 12.19 1.50 3.78
CA THR A 46 10.73 1.34 3.85
C THR A 46 10.04 1.58 2.51
N ASN A 47 8.95 0.84 2.27
CA ASN A 47 7.97 1.22 1.26
C ASN A 47 7.34 2.55 1.68
N GLY A 48 7.39 3.58 0.81
CA GLY A 48 6.84 4.91 1.11
C GLY A 48 7.83 6.00 1.54
N LEU A 49 9.14 5.72 1.61
CA LEU A 49 10.19 6.67 2.04
C LEU A 49 9.91 7.25 3.43
N GLY A 50 9.67 6.35 4.38
CA GLY A 50 9.22 6.65 5.74
C GLY A 50 7.96 5.86 6.09
N LEU A 51 7.83 5.48 7.36
CA LEU A 51 6.69 4.69 7.86
C LEU A 51 5.33 5.36 7.62
N GLN A 52 5.27 6.69 7.52
CA GLN A 52 4.04 7.46 7.26
C GLN A 52 3.63 7.48 5.78
N GLY A 53 4.46 6.98 4.86
CA GLY A 53 4.09 6.83 3.45
C GLY A 53 4.07 8.10 2.62
N GLN A 54 4.72 9.18 3.06
CA GLN A 54 4.68 10.48 2.36
C GLN A 54 5.32 10.46 0.98
N ARG A 55 6.21 9.49 0.68
CA ARG A 55 6.94 9.41 -0.60
C ARG A 55 7.65 10.72 -0.93
N TYR A 56 8.27 11.30 0.10
CA TYR A 56 9.00 12.55 0.02
C TYR A 56 10.48 12.31 0.28
N SER A 57 11.32 12.64 -0.68
CA SER A 57 12.76 12.66 -0.49
C SER A 57 13.24 14.04 -0.07
N THR A 58 14.06 14.10 0.97
CA THR A 58 14.71 15.35 1.43
C THR A 58 15.92 15.73 0.59
N LEU A 59 16.32 14.90 -0.39
CA LEU A 59 17.39 15.20 -1.33
C LEU A 59 17.00 16.31 -2.33
N ASP A 60 17.92 17.23 -2.59
CA ASP A 60 17.77 18.37 -3.51
C ASP A 60 18.92 18.50 -4.53
N THR A 61 19.87 17.55 -4.53
CA THR A 61 20.95 17.48 -5.53
C THR A 61 20.39 17.49 -6.95
N LEU A 62 19.34 16.70 -7.19
CA LEU A 62 18.52 16.80 -8.41
C LEU A 62 17.38 17.78 -8.13
N ASN A 63 17.20 18.75 -9.02
CA ASN A 63 16.20 19.79 -8.87
C ASN A 63 15.71 20.30 -10.23
N SER A 64 14.73 21.21 -10.22
CA SER A 64 14.12 21.79 -11.41
C SER A 64 15.10 22.45 -12.40
N GLU A 65 16.30 22.86 -11.96
CA GLU A 65 17.30 23.50 -12.83
C GLU A 65 18.17 22.49 -13.56
N ASN A 66 18.42 21.32 -12.97
CA ASN A 66 19.36 20.32 -13.49
C ASN A 66 18.72 18.97 -13.86
N VAL A 67 17.42 18.78 -13.66
CA VAL A 67 16.71 17.53 -13.99
C VAL A 67 16.83 17.13 -15.46
N SER A 68 17.02 18.10 -16.35
CA SER A 68 17.29 17.86 -17.78
C SER A 68 18.59 17.09 -18.05
N GLN A 69 19.49 17.00 -17.07
CA GLN A 69 20.75 16.24 -17.15
C GLN A 69 20.62 14.79 -16.65
N LEU A 70 19.47 14.43 -16.05
CA LEU A 70 19.20 13.07 -15.62
C LEU A 70 19.25 12.13 -16.82
N ARG A 71 19.90 10.97 -16.67
CA ARG A 71 19.97 9.94 -17.70
C ARG A 71 20.10 8.55 -17.09
N PRO A 72 19.63 7.49 -17.77
CA PRO A 72 19.87 6.13 -17.33
C PRO A 72 21.37 5.82 -17.23
N VAL A 73 21.75 5.09 -16.19
CA VAL A 73 23.13 4.61 -15.99
C VAL A 73 23.24 3.09 -16.17
N TRP A 74 22.14 2.36 -15.99
CA TRP A 74 21.99 0.94 -16.26
C TRP A 74 20.50 0.58 -16.36
N GLY A 75 20.19 -0.63 -16.82
CA GLY A 75 18.87 -1.25 -16.77
C GLY A 75 19.00 -2.74 -16.43
N PHE A 76 18.02 -3.31 -15.72
CA PHE A 76 18.03 -4.71 -15.28
C PHE A 76 16.74 -5.41 -15.75
N SER A 77 16.87 -6.46 -16.56
CA SER A 77 15.73 -7.23 -17.06
C SER A 77 15.38 -8.35 -16.07
N PHE A 78 14.10 -8.48 -15.73
CA PHE A 78 13.63 -9.55 -14.83
C PHE A 78 13.60 -10.93 -15.49
N GLY A 79 13.67 -10.99 -16.83
CA GLY A 79 13.77 -12.23 -17.60
C GLY A 79 12.68 -13.27 -17.32
N GLY A 80 13.01 -14.54 -17.61
CA GLY A 80 12.18 -15.71 -17.31
C GLY A 80 10.86 -15.79 -18.06
N GLU A 81 10.69 -15.02 -19.15
CA GLU A 81 9.43 -14.88 -19.93
C GLU A 81 8.21 -14.49 -19.06
N LYS A 82 8.48 -13.92 -17.89
CA LYS A 82 7.50 -13.46 -16.91
C LYS A 82 7.48 -11.92 -16.92
N GLN A 83 6.51 -11.36 -17.64
CA GLN A 83 6.31 -9.91 -17.77
C GLN A 83 5.10 -9.50 -16.93
N ARG A 84 3.98 -9.04 -17.52
CA ARG A 84 2.81 -8.53 -16.77
C ARG A 84 3.17 -7.30 -15.91
N GLY A 85 2.26 -6.85 -15.05
CA GLY A 85 2.48 -5.66 -14.22
C GLY A 85 3.69 -5.77 -13.29
N GLN A 86 4.46 -4.68 -13.18
CA GLN A 86 5.56 -4.53 -12.23
C GLN A 86 5.24 -3.34 -11.33
N GLU A 87 4.93 -3.62 -10.06
CA GLU A 87 4.34 -2.64 -9.14
C GLU A 87 5.27 -2.30 -7.94
N ALA A 88 6.50 -2.80 -7.96
CA ALA A 88 7.37 -2.75 -6.79
C ALA A 88 8.10 -1.41 -6.66
N GLN A 89 8.06 -0.83 -5.46
CA GLN A 89 9.06 0.17 -5.05
C GLN A 89 10.32 -0.57 -4.56
N PRO A 90 11.51 -0.32 -5.15
CA PRO A 90 12.75 -0.85 -4.63
C PRO A 90 13.10 -0.27 -3.25
N LEU A 91 13.70 -1.08 -2.39
CA LEU A 91 14.35 -0.66 -1.15
C LEU A 91 15.87 -0.70 -1.36
N VAL A 92 16.60 0.24 -0.77
CA VAL A 92 18.06 0.38 -0.94
C VAL A 92 18.73 0.40 0.41
N LYS A 93 19.65 -0.55 0.64
CA LYS A 93 20.46 -0.63 1.86
C LYS A 93 21.87 -1.08 1.51
N ASP A 94 22.87 -0.37 2.03
CA ASP A 94 24.30 -0.69 1.88
C ASP A 94 24.74 -0.86 0.40
N GLY A 95 24.14 -0.08 -0.51
CA GLY A 95 24.43 -0.14 -1.94
C GLY A 95 23.77 -1.29 -2.70
N VAL A 96 22.88 -2.05 -2.05
CA VAL A 96 22.08 -3.12 -2.66
C VAL A 96 20.63 -2.65 -2.78
N MET A 97 20.05 -2.83 -3.97
CA MET A 97 18.63 -2.67 -4.24
C MET A 97 17.91 -4.00 -4.09
N TYR A 98 16.84 -4.03 -3.31
CA TYR A 98 15.94 -5.17 -3.15
C TYR A 98 14.57 -4.82 -3.71
N LEU A 99 14.08 -5.63 -4.64
CA LEU A 99 12.79 -5.40 -5.28
C LEU A 99 12.11 -6.71 -5.66
N THR A 100 10.81 -6.65 -5.88
CA THR A 100 10.04 -7.78 -6.40
C THR A 100 9.67 -7.58 -7.86
N GLY A 101 9.28 -8.68 -8.51
CA GLY A 101 8.64 -8.65 -9.81
C GLY A 101 7.38 -9.51 -9.81
N SER A 102 6.68 -9.48 -10.93
CA SER A 102 5.51 -10.32 -11.19
C SER A 102 5.78 -11.81 -10.94
N TYR A 103 4.72 -12.58 -10.70
CA TYR A 103 4.81 -14.01 -10.40
C TYR A 103 5.64 -14.33 -9.14
N SER A 104 5.59 -13.48 -8.12
CA SER A 104 6.23 -13.69 -6.81
C SER A 104 7.74 -13.97 -6.90
N ARG A 105 8.46 -13.04 -7.55
CA ARG A 105 9.92 -13.06 -7.66
C ARG A 105 10.55 -11.95 -6.83
N VAL A 106 11.76 -12.17 -6.33
CA VAL A 106 12.56 -11.17 -5.61
C VAL A 106 13.95 -11.12 -6.20
N PHE A 107 14.51 -9.92 -6.33
CA PHE A 107 15.84 -9.67 -6.86
C PHE A 107 16.63 -8.82 -5.87
N ALA A 108 17.92 -9.13 -5.71
CA ALA A 108 18.91 -8.21 -5.17
C ALA A 108 19.87 -7.80 -6.28
N VAL A 109 20.06 -6.49 -6.42
CA VAL A 109 20.83 -5.88 -7.51
C VAL A 109 21.78 -4.85 -6.92
N ASP A 110 23.04 -4.83 -7.38
CA ASP A 110 23.98 -3.78 -7.01
C ASP A 110 23.50 -2.42 -7.56
N ALA A 111 23.29 -1.45 -6.67
CA ALA A 111 22.67 -0.16 -7.02
C ALA A 111 23.52 0.68 -7.98
N ARG A 112 24.84 0.47 -8.01
CA ARG A 112 25.76 1.27 -8.83
C ARG A 112 25.95 0.69 -10.22
N THR A 113 25.95 -0.64 -10.34
CA THR A 113 26.34 -1.35 -11.56
C THR A 113 25.18 -2.04 -12.26
N GLY A 114 24.03 -2.23 -11.59
CA GLY A 114 22.91 -3.02 -12.11
C GLY A 114 23.17 -4.52 -12.16
N LYS A 115 24.27 -5.00 -11.53
CA LYS A 115 24.62 -6.42 -11.49
C LYS A 115 23.69 -7.16 -10.53
N GLU A 116 23.08 -8.24 -11.02
CA GLU A 116 22.34 -9.17 -10.17
C GLU A 116 23.26 -9.82 -9.14
N LEU A 117 22.86 -9.77 -7.87
CA LEU A 117 23.52 -10.46 -6.76
C LEU A 117 22.88 -11.82 -6.53
N TRP A 118 21.55 -11.86 -6.52
CA TRP A 118 20.75 -13.08 -6.47
C TRP A 118 19.31 -12.81 -6.91
N GLN A 119 18.62 -13.89 -7.28
CA GLN A 119 17.19 -13.92 -7.58
C GLN A 119 16.51 -15.08 -6.84
N TYR A 120 15.29 -14.85 -6.38
CA TYR A 120 14.39 -15.86 -5.83
C TYR A 120 13.10 -15.96 -6.64
N ASP A 121 12.77 -17.16 -7.10
CA ASP A 121 11.48 -17.48 -7.73
C ASP A 121 10.64 -18.35 -6.79
N ALA A 122 9.49 -17.85 -6.35
CA ALA A 122 8.52 -18.67 -5.66
C ALA A 122 7.97 -19.77 -6.60
N ARG A 123 7.86 -20.99 -6.10
CA ARG A 123 7.14 -22.07 -6.77
C ARG A 123 5.64 -21.90 -6.52
N LEU A 124 4.98 -21.18 -7.43
CA LEU A 124 3.55 -20.97 -7.38
C LEU A 124 2.81 -22.24 -7.86
N PRO A 125 1.72 -22.64 -7.19
CA PRO A 125 0.87 -23.71 -7.67
C PRO A 125 0.08 -23.26 -8.91
N ASP A 126 -0.34 -24.22 -9.73
CA ASP A 126 -1.39 -23.95 -10.72
C ASP A 126 -2.69 -23.55 -10.00
N GLY A 127 -3.44 -22.62 -10.58
CA GLY A 127 -4.72 -22.17 -10.01
C GLY A 127 -4.62 -21.19 -8.84
N ILE A 128 -3.53 -20.40 -8.76
CA ILE A 128 -3.57 -19.15 -7.97
C ILE A 128 -4.72 -18.25 -8.45
N MET A 129 -5.30 -17.46 -7.54
CA MET A 129 -6.48 -16.64 -7.80
C MET A 129 -6.27 -15.15 -7.47
N PRO A 130 -5.29 -14.47 -8.10
CA PRO A 130 -5.30 -13.02 -8.10
C PRO A 130 -6.46 -12.50 -8.96
N CYS A 131 -7.19 -11.48 -8.50
CA CYS A 131 -8.25 -10.86 -9.30
C CYS A 131 -7.70 -10.10 -10.52
N CYS A 132 -6.52 -9.50 -10.35
CA CYS A 132 -6.19 -8.24 -11.03
C CYS A 132 -4.74 -8.22 -11.53
N ASP A 133 -4.28 -9.32 -12.14
CA ASP A 133 -2.89 -9.58 -12.56
C ASP A 133 -1.98 -10.16 -11.44
N VAL A 134 -0.82 -10.69 -11.84
CA VAL A 134 0.13 -11.42 -10.99
C VAL A 134 1.21 -10.51 -10.38
N ILE A 135 0.77 -9.40 -9.80
CA ILE A 135 1.62 -8.31 -9.33
C ILE A 135 2.17 -8.50 -7.90
N ASN A 136 3.18 -7.72 -7.54
CA ASN A 136 3.67 -7.57 -6.18
C ASN A 136 4.26 -6.16 -5.98
N ARG A 137 4.06 -5.57 -4.80
CA ARG A 137 4.38 -4.16 -4.53
C ARG A 137 5.68 -3.90 -3.77
N GLY A 138 6.40 -4.95 -3.39
CA GLY A 138 7.75 -4.82 -2.84
C GLY A 138 8.03 -5.72 -1.65
N VAL A 139 9.14 -5.43 -0.99
CA VAL A 139 9.69 -6.17 0.14
C VAL A 139 9.69 -5.29 1.40
N ALA A 140 9.81 -5.93 2.57
CA ALA A 140 10.29 -5.29 3.79
C ALA A 140 11.72 -5.78 4.10
N LEU A 141 12.51 -4.93 4.74
CA LEU A 141 13.83 -5.28 5.27
C LEU A 141 13.80 -5.25 6.80
N TYR A 142 14.40 -6.25 7.43
CA TYR A 142 14.61 -6.25 8.88
C TYR A 142 15.74 -7.23 9.25
N ASP A 143 16.66 -6.79 10.10
CA ASP A 143 17.87 -7.54 10.41
C ASP A 143 18.62 -7.89 9.11
N ASP A 144 19.03 -9.15 8.93
CA ASP A 144 19.62 -9.66 7.69
C ASP A 144 18.59 -10.28 6.71
N LEU A 145 17.31 -9.87 6.79
CA LEU A 145 16.21 -10.50 6.05
C LEU A 145 15.54 -9.57 5.04
N VAL A 146 15.17 -10.15 3.90
CA VAL A 146 14.31 -9.58 2.87
C VAL A 146 13.00 -10.37 2.87
N ILE A 147 11.87 -9.70 3.10
CA ILE A 147 10.61 -10.38 3.40
C ILE A 147 9.50 -9.91 2.45
N PHE A 148 8.74 -10.85 1.88
CA PHE A 148 7.67 -10.54 0.92
C PHE A 148 6.51 -11.55 0.98
N GLY A 149 5.34 -11.12 0.49
CA GLY A 149 4.16 -11.95 0.32
C GLY A 149 4.05 -12.58 -1.08
N THR A 150 3.48 -13.78 -1.17
CA THR A 150 3.32 -14.51 -2.44
C THR A 150 1.86 -14.58 -2.90
N LEU A 151 1.67 -14.82 -4.20
CA LEU A 151 0.35 -14.96 -4.83
C LEU A 151 -0.43 -16.20 -4.35
N ASP A 152 0.24 -17.16 -3.72
CA ASP A 152 -0.38 -18.31 -3.04
C ASP A 152 -0.52 -18.10 -1.51
N ALA A 153 -0.59 -16.84 -1.08
CA ALA A 153 -0.85 -16.40 0.29
C ALA A 153 0.14 -16.93 1.33
N LYS A 154 1.43 -16.88 1.01
CA LYS A 154 2.53 -17.15 1.95
C LYS A 154 3.35 -15.90 2.21
N LEU A 155 3.99 -15.88 3.37
CA LEU A 155 5.02 -14.92 3.74
C LEU A 155 6.37 -15.64 3.74
N VAL A 156 7.38 -15.03 3.11
CA VAL A 156 8.70 -15.65 2.89
C VAL A 156 9.78 -14.67 3.29
N ALA A 157 10.67 -15.09 4.19
CA ALA A 157 11.91 -14.37 4.49
C ALA A 157 13.10 -15.04 3.81
N LEU A 158 13.89 -14.21 3.14
CA LEU A 158 15.11 -14.56 2.45
C LEU A 158 16.29 -13.93 3.19
N ASN A 159 17.43 -14.62 3.25
CA ASN A 159 18.67 -14.01 3.70
C ASN A 159 19.11 -12.96 2.67
N LYS A 160 19.40 -11.73 3.13
CA LYS A 160 19.66 -10.57 2.27
C LYS A 160 20.90 -10.71 1.35
N ASP A 161 21.86 -11.54 1.74
CA ASP A 161 23.13 -11.69 1.00
C ASP A 161 23.08 -12.84 -0.02
N THR A 162 22.23 -13.84 0.21
CA THR A 162 22.23 -15.09 -0.57
C THR A 162 20.91 -15.40 -1.28
N GLY A 163 19.82 -14.72 -0.94
CA GLY A 163 18.48 -15.01 -1.46
C GLY A 163 17.90 -16.34 -0.99
N LYS A 164 18.57 -17.07 -0.09
CA LYS A 164 18.09 -18.35 0.43
C LYS A 164 16.95 -18.14 1.41
N VAL A 165 15.93 -18.99 1.32
CA VAL A 165 14.80 -19.00 2.26
C VAL A 165 15.30 -19.30 3.68
N VAL A 166 15.03 -18.40 4.61
CA VAL A 166 15.26 -18.59 6.05
C VAL A 166 14.02 -19.20 6.69
N TRP A 167 12.84 -18.66 6.38
CA TRP A 167 11.56 -19.25 6.78
C TRP A 167 10.46 -18.94 5.76
N LYS A 168 9.39 -19.73 5.83
CA LYS A 168 8.19 -19.61 4.98
C LYS A 168 6.96 -20.00 5.78
N LYS A 169 5.90 -19.19 5.73
CA LYS A 169 4.64 -19.41 6.47
C LYS A 169 3.44 -19.20 5.57
N THR A 170 2.45 -20.07 5.70
CA THR A 170 1.15 -19.88 5.04
C THR A 170 0.32 -18.90 5.86
N VAL A 171 -0.11 -17.81 5.25
CA VAL A 171 -0.96 -16.78 5.87
C VAL A 171 -2.43 -17.17 5.70
N ALA A 172 -2.82 -17.65 4.52
CA ALA A 172 -4.18 -18.08 4.23
C ALA A 172 -4.22 -19.20 3.16
N ASP A 173 -5.37 -19.86 3.03
CA ASP A 173 -5.59 -20.90 2.03
C ASP A 173 -5.86 -20.28 0.65
N TYR A 174 -4.87 -20.30 -0.24
CA TYR A 174 -5.04 -19.75 -1.59
C TYR A 174 -6.20 -20.39 -2.37
N LYS A 175 -6.57 -21.65 -2.06
CA LYS A 175 -7.72 -22.33 -2.72
C LYS A 175 -9.06 -21.74 -2.33
N ALA A 176 -9.10 -20.88 -1.31
CA ALA A 176 -10.28 -20.11 -0.94
C ALA A 176 -10.33 -18.72 -1.63
N GLY A 177 -9.36 -18.38 -2.48
CA GLY A 177 -9.29 -17.08 -3.17
C GLY A 177 -8.29 -16.09 -2.56
N TYR A 178 -7.54 -16.49 -1.52
CA TYR A 178 -6.55 -15.61 -0.91
C TYR A 178 -5.29 -15.49 -1.76
N SER A 179 -4.75 -14.28 -1.83
CA SER A 179 -3.40 -13.98 -2.34
C SER A 179 -2.77 -12.85 -1.53
N ILE A 180 -1.48 -12.54 -1.74
CA ILE A 180 -0.83 -11.35 -1.16
C ILE A 180 -0.12 -10.60 -2.29
N SER A 181 -0.51 -9.34 -2.49
CA SER A 181 0.07 -8.43 -3.49
C SER A 181 0.85 -7.27 -2.87
N ALA A 182 0.48 -6.83 -1.66
CA ALA A 182 1.15 -5.74 -0.95
C ALA A 182 2.60 -6.06 -0.57
N ALA A 183 3.40 -4.99 -0.44
CA ALA A 183 4.61 -5.04 0.37
C ALA A 183 4.20 -5.18 1.85
N PRO A 184 4.82 -6.10 2.62
CA PRO A 184 4.67 -6.09 4.08
C PRO A 184 5.38 -4.87 4.68
N MET A 185 5.15 -4.60 5.96
CA MET A 185 5.84 -3.53 6.69
C MET A 185 6.41 -4.06 8.01
N VAL A 186 7.38 -3.36 8.59
CA VAL A 186 7.92 -3.69 9.90
C VAL A 186 7.75 -2.50 10.85
N VAL A 187 7.15 -2.76 12.00
CA VAL A 187 6.84 -1.77 13.03
C VAL A 187 7.14 -2.37 14.40
N LYS A 188 7.97 -1.70 15.20
CA LYS A 188 8.31 -2.13 16.58
C LYS A 188 8.75 -3.61 16.63
N GLY A 189 9.59 -4.00 15.68
CA GLY A 189 10.11 -5.36 15.53
C GLY A 189 9.09 -6.41 15.08
N LYS A 190 7.91 -6.00 14.62
CA LYS A 190 6.83 -6.88 14.14
C LYS A 190 6.65 -6.72 12.64
N LEU A 191 6.62 -7.82 11.91
CA LEU A 191 6.34 -7.87 10.48
C LEU A 191 4.83 -7.96 10.25
N ILE A 192 4.24 -7.00 9.57
CA ILE A 192 2.79 -6.89 9.38
C ILE A 192 2.44 -7.08 7.90
N THR A 193 1.39 -7.85 7.63
CA THR A 193 0.87 -8.07 6.28
C THR A 193 -0.64 -8.22 6.27
N GLY A 194 -1.26 -7.80 5.17
CA GLY A 194 -2.66 -8.04 4.86
C GLY A 194 -2.83 -9.22 3.90
N VAL A 195 -4.04 -9.36 3.35
CA VAL A 195 -4.37 -10.35 2.32
C VAL A 195 -5.26 -9.71 1.25
N ALA A 196 -5.31 -10.33 0.07
CA ALA A 196 -6.18 -9.97 -1.05
C ALA A 196 -7.21 -11.08 -1.34
N GLY A 197 -8.29 -10.72 -2.04
CA GLY A 197 -9.30 -11.67 -2.52
C GLY A 197 -10.77 -11.28 -2.31
N GLY A 198 -11.11 -9.99 -2.21
CA GLY A 198 -12.50 -9.53 -2.06
C GLY A 198 -13.42 -10.10 -3.14
N GLU A 199 -12.91 -10.21 -4.37
CA GLU A 199 -13.63 -10.74 -5.55
C GLU A 199 -13.94 -12.24 -5.43
N PHE A 200 -13.42 -12.93 -4.41
CA PHE A 200 -13.63 -14.36 -4.15
C PHE A 200 -14.38 -14.62 -2.84
N GLY A 201 -14.86 -13.56 -2.15
CA GLY A 201 -15.57 -13.70 -0.88
C GLY A 201 -14.68 -14.18 0.27
N VAL A 202 -13.41 -13.80 0.26
CA VAL A 202 -12.51 -14.06 1.40
C VAL A 202 -12.94 -13.27 2.64
N VAL A 203 -12.33 -13.57 3.79
CA VAL A 203 -12.42 -12.72 5.00
C VAL A 203 -11.10 -11.98 5.13
N GLY A 204 -11.12 -10.69 4.87
CA GLY A 204 -9.95 -9.83 5.01
C GLY A 204 -9.42 -9.87 6.43
N LYS A 205 -8.09 -9.89 6.57
CA LYS A 205 -7.40 -9.88 7.87
C LYS A 205 -6.03 -9.24 7.76
N ILE A 206 -5.59 -8.65 8.86
CA ILE A 206 -4.24 -8.11 9.05
C ILE A 206 -3.57 -8.98 10.12
N GLU A 207 -2.32 -9.37 9.88
CA GLU A 207 -1.58 -10.24 10.80
C GLU A 207 -0.18 -9.68 11.05
N ALA A 208 0.28 -9.79 12.30
CA ALA A 208 1.66 -9.52 12.67
C ALA A 208 2.41 -10.81 12.97
N PHE A 209 3.67 -10.84 12.58
CA PHE A 209 4.59 -11.95 12.75
C PHE A 209 5.90 -11.47 13.37
N ASN A 210 6.61 -12.36 14.06
CA ASN A 210 8.01 -12.14 14.37
C ASN A 210 8.82 -12.26 13.06
N PRO A 211 9.52 -11.20 12.63
CA PRO A 211 10.25 -11.18 11.36
C PRO A 211 11.36 -12.23 11.30
N LYS A 212 11.92 -12.66 12.44
CA LYS A 212 13.09 -13.55 12.47
C LYS A 212 12.75 -15.02 12.25
N ASN A 213 11.55 -15.45 12.63
CA ASN A 213 11.15 -16.88 12.59
C ASN A 213 9.76 -17.13 11.96
N GLY A 214 9.00 -16.07 11.66
CA GLY A 214 7.65 -16.14 11.09
C GLY A 214 6.60 -16.64 12.06
N GLU A 215 6.83 -16.59 13.37
CA GLU A 215 5.77 -16.90 14.36
C GLU A 215 4.70 -15.81 14.33
N LEU A 216 3.43 -16.21 14.26
CA LEU A 216 2.30 -15.29 14.40
C LEU A 216 2.38 -14.60 15.77
N LEU A 217 2.01 -13.32 15.84
CA LEU A 217 1.94 -12.52 17.07
C LEU A 217 0.50 -12.11 17.35
N TRP A 218 -0.22 -11.65 16.34
CA TRP A 218 -1.65 -11.37 16.41
C TRP A 218 -2.30 -11.44 15.02
N SER A 219 -3.62 -11.61 15.00
CA SER A 219 -4.46 -11.62 13.80
C SER A 219 -5.73 -10.81 14.05
N ARG A 220 -6.05 -9.90 13.14
CA ARG A 220 -7.22 -9.02 13.20
C ARG A 220 -8.04 -9.14 11.91
N PRO A 221 -9.23 -9.77 11.96
CA PRO A 221 -10.18 -9.71 10.86
C PRO A 221 -10.69 -8.29 10.62
N THR A 222 -10.96 -7.97 9.37
CA THR A 222 -11.47 -6.67 8.91
C THR A 222 -12.96 -6.70 8.57
N VAL A 223 -13.58 -7.89 8.57
CA VAL A 223 -15.03 -8.06 8.50
C VAL A 223 -15.58 -8.16 9.92
N GLU A 224 -16.66 -7.43 10.19
CA GLU A 224 -17.42 -7.50 11.43
C GLU A 224 -17.83 -8.95 11.76
N GLY A 225 -17.81 -9.31 13.05
CA GLY A 225 -18.28 -10.61 13.54
C GLY A 225 -17.20 -11.69 13.67
N HIS A 226 -16.03 -11.50 13.07
CA HIS A 226 -14.90 -12.43 13.21
C HIS A 226 -14.03 -12.10 14.43
N MET A 227 -13.54 -13.13 15.10
CA MET A 227 -12.70 -13.03 16.30
C MET A 227 -11.25 -12.66 15.94
N GLY A 228 -10.69 -11.66 16.63
CA GLY A 228 -9.25 -11.40 16.61
C GLY A 228 -8.50 -12.24 17.64
N TYR A 229 -7.20 -12.44 17.43
CA TYR A 229 -6.37 -13.28 18.31
C TYR A 229 -5.02 -12.62 18.58
N VAL A 230 -4.48 -12.89 19.77
CA VAL A 230 -3.07 -12.65 20.12
C VAL A 230 -2.41 -13.97 20.49
N MET A 231 -1.10 -14.08 20.28
CA MET A 231 -0.32 -15.24 20.65
C MET A 231 0.29 -15.03 22.04
N LYS A 232 -0.02 -15.93 22.98
CA LYS A 232 0.58 -15.99 24.31
C LYS A 232 1.10 -17.40 24.55
N ASP A 233 2.39 -17.53 24.85
CA ASP A 233 3.07 -18.82 25.07
C ASP A 233 2.80 -19.85 23.95
N GLY A 234 2.82 -19.39 22.70
CA GLY A 234 2.57 -20.22 21.51
C GLY A 234 1.10 -20.63 21.28
N LYS A 235 0.15 -20.11 22.08
CA LYS A 235 -1.28 -20.40 21.95
C LYS A 235 -2.05 -19.16 21.48
N GLN A 236 -3.07 -19.38 20.65
CA GLN A 236 -4.03 -18.34 20.29
C GLN A 236 -4.94 -18.05 21.48
N VAL A 237 -5.05 -16.76 21.82
CA VAL A 237 -5.96 -16.23 22.83
C VAL A 237 -6.86 -15.22 22.15
N GLU A 238 -8.18 -15.37 22.35
CA GLU A 238 -9.17 -14.44 21.81
C GLU A 238 -8.89 -13.00 22.27
N ASN A 239 -8.92 -12.06 21.34
CA ASN A 239 -8.66 -10.63 21.57
C ASN A 239 -9.80 -9.75 21.01
N GLY A 240 -11.04 -10.18 21.24
CA GLY A 240 -12.25 -9.43 20.89
C GLY A 240 -12.69 -9.58 19.42
N ILE A 241 -14.00 -9.53 19.22
CA ILE A 241 -14.66 -9.61 17.92
C ILE A 241 -14.55 -8.25 17.21
N SER A 242 -14.12 -8.25 15.94
CA SER A 242 -14.14 -7.05 15.10
C SER A 242 -15.59 -6.56 14.94
N GLY A 243 -15.87 -5.28 15.22
CA GLY A 243 -17.25 -4.75 15.24
C GLY A 243 -18.07 -5.12 16.49
N GLY A 244 -17.45 -5.84 17.44
CA GLY A 244 -18.03 -6.25 18.71
C GLY A 244 -18.96 -7.48 18.62
N GLU A 245 -19.82 -7.57 17.62
CA GLU A 245 -20.72 -8.72 17.41
C GLU A 245 -21.00 -8.91 15.92
N ALA A 246 -21.28 -10.15 15.51
CA ALA A 246 -21.70 -10.44 14.15
C ALA A 246 -23.14 -9.99 13.88
N GLY A 247 -23.41 -9.54 12.66
CA GLY A 247 -24.77 -9.28 12.20
C GLY A 247 -25.34 -7.89 12.55
N LYS A 248 -24.51 -6.95 13.02
CA LYS A 248 -24.94 -5.57 13.25
C LYS A 248 -25.10 -4.81 11.95
N THR A 249 -24.17 -5.01 11.01
CA THR A 249 -24.13 -4.33 9.71
C THR A 249 -24.13 -5.28 8.52
N TRP A 250 -24.36 -6.57 8.77
CA TRP A 250 -24.46 -7.63 7.78
C TRP A 250 -25.69 -8.50 8.04
N PRO A 251 -26.40 -8.97 7.00
CA PRO A 251 -27.54 -9.86 7.17
C PRO A 251 -27.09 -11.31 7.27
N GLY A 252 -27.72 -12.08 8.17
CA GLY A 252 -27.51 -13.51 8.31
C GLY A 252 -26.02 -13.86 8.42
N ASP A 253 -25.55 -14.71 7.50
CA ASP A 253 -24.17 -15.23 7.49
C ASP A 253 -23.27 -14.58 6.41
N LEU A 254 -23.71 -13.50 5.74
CA LEU A 254 -22.96 -12.89 4.63
C LEU A 254 -21.57 -12.37 5.05
N TRP A 255 -21.41 -11.99 6.32
CA TRP A 255 -20.13 -11.60 6.92
C TRP A 255 -19.07 -12.73 6.89
N LYS A 256 -19.47 -14.01 6.77
CA LYS A 256 -18.53 -15.14 6.65
C LYS A 256 -17.79 -15.18 5.31
N THR A 257 -18.26 -14.43 4.32
CA THR A 257 -17.65 -14.27 2.99
C THR A 257 -17.66 -12.79 2.59
N GLY A 258 -17.39 -11.90 3.54
CA GLY A 258 -17.70 -10.46 3.42
C GLY A 258 -16.64 -9.61 2.71
N GLY A 259 -15.52 -10.18 2.26
CA GLY A 259 -14.47 -9.41 1.57
C GLY A 259 -13.63 -8.58 2.55
N ALA A 260 -13.68 -7.26 2.39
CA ALA A 260 -12.92 -6.27 3.17
C ALA A 260 -11.40 -6.48 3.16
N ALA A 261 -10.86 -7.11 2.11
CA ALA A 261 -9.46 -7.53 2.06
C ALA A 261 -8.49 -6.32 2.16
N PRO A 262 -7.58 -6.25 3.15
CA PRO A 262 -6.62 -5.15 3.30
C PRO A 262 -5.42 -5.31 2.35
N TRP A 263 -5.70 -5.30 1.05
CA TRP A 263 -4.81 -5.85 0.03
C TRP A 263 -3.66 -4.94 -0.41
N LEU A 264 -3.70 -3.64 -0.06
CA LEU A 264 -2.66 -2.68 -0.41
C LEU A 264 -1.56 -2.58 0.65
N GLY A 265 -1.76 -3.22 1.80
CA GLY A 265 -0.94 -2.96 2.99
C GLY A 265 -1.39 -1.68 3.68
N GLY A 266 -0.47 -1.04 4.39
CA GLY A 266 -0.75 0.19 5.12
C GLY A 266 0.53 0.89 5.54
N TYR A 267 0.36 1.94 6.33
CA TYR A 267 1.42 2.79 6.86
C TYR A 267 1.35 2.85 8.38
N TYR A 268 2.30 3.52 9.02
CA TYR A 268 2.37 3.66 10.46
C TYR A 268 2.69 5.09 10.85
N ASP A 269 1.94 5.58 11.82
CA ASP A 269 2.16 6.88 12.43
C ASP A 269 2.82 6.73 13.81
N PRO A 270 4.11 7.09 13.96
CA PRO A 270 4.81 6.99 15.25
C PRO A 270 4.26 7.94 16.31
N ASP A 271 3.60 9.02 15.91
CA ASP A 271 3.02 10.04 16.78
C ASP A 271 1.80 9.55 17.56
N THR A 272 1.03 8.65 16.97
CA THR A 272 -0.19 8.05 17.55
C THR A 272 -0.03 6.57 17.86
N ASP A 273 1.16 6.01 17.61
CA ASP A 273 1.47 4.57 17.69
C ASP A 273 0.38 3.73 17.01
N SER A 274 0.05 4.07 15.76
CA SER A 274 -1.09 3.49 15.04
C SER A 274 -0.70 3.00 13.66
N LEU A 275 -1.06 1.75 13.36
CA LEU A 275 -1.07 1.23 11.99
C LEU A 275 -2.28 1.79 11.27
N LEU A 276 -2.09 2.40 10.10
CA LEU A 276 -3.14 2.97 9.27
C LEU A 276 -3.32 2.11 8.03
N PHE A 277 -4.40 1.32 8.00
CA PHE A 277 -4.71 0.37 6.94
C PHE A 277 -6.05 0.69 6.31
N GLY A 278 -6.11 0.62 4.98
CA GLY A 278 -7.37 0.61 4.25
C GLY A 278 -7.89 -0.81 4.02
N THR A 279 -9.19 -0.96 3.83
CA THR A 279 -9.87 -2.25 3.60
C THR A 279 -10.63 -2.27 2.29
N GLY A 280 -10.65 -3.44 1.66
CA GLY A 280 -11.28 -3.65 0.36
C GLY A 280 -12.79 -3.55 0.36
N ASN A 281 -13.37 -3.72 -0.82
CA ASN A 281 -14.80 -3.82 -1.06
C ASN A 281 -15.51 -4.89 -0.19
N PRO A 282 -16.79 -4.72 0.12
CA PRO A 282 -17.64 -5.79 0.66
C PRO A 282 -18.07 -6.76 -0.43
N SER A 283 -18.00 -8.06 -0.14
CA SER A 283 -18.45 -9.10 -1.08
C SER A 283 -19.88 -9.56 -0.78
N PRO A 284 -20.67 -9.93 -1.81
CA PRO A 284 -20.37 -9.82 -3.24
C PRO A 284 -20.54 -8.38 -3.75
N TRP A 285 -20.19 -8.07 -5.00
CA TRP A 285 -20.44 -6.73 -5.58
C TRP A 285 -21.93 -6.37 -5.64
N ASN A 286 -22.80 -7.36 -5.83
CA ASN A 286 -24.25 -7.16 -5.74
C ASN A 286 -24.67 -6.80 -4.31
N SER A 287 -24.75 -5.50 -4.02
CA SER A 287 -25.05 -4.99 -2.69
C SER A 287 -26.44 -5.38 -2.16
N HIS A 288 -27.40 -5.68 -3.05
CA HIS A 288 -28.76 -6.09 -2.64
C HIS A 288 -28.79 -7.40 -1.85
N LEU A 289 -27.74 -8.22 -1.96
CA LEU A 289 -27.60 -9.46 -1.18
C LEU A 289 -27.12 -9.21 0.26
N ARG A 290 -26.63 -8.01 0.55
CA ARG A 290 -25.98 -7.67 1.84
C ARG A 290 -26.44 -6.30 2.39
N PRO A 291 -27.74 -6.03 2.56
CA PRO A 291 -28.20 -4.80 3.19
C PRO A 291 -27.51 -4.52 4.53
N GLY A 292 -27.04 -3.27 4.72
CA GLY A 292 -26.31 -2.82 5.90
C GLY A 292 -25.00 -2.13 5.52
N ASP A 293 -24.39 -1.40 6.45
CA ASP A 293 -23.15 -0.65 6.21
C ASP A 293 -21.96 -1.55 5.87
N ASN A 294 -22.03 -2.84 6.18
CA ASN A 294 -21.06 -3.87 5.81
C ASN A 294 -19.67 -3.65 6.41
N LEU A 295 -19.60 -3.39 7.72
CA LEU A 295 -18.33 -3.06 8.38
C LEU A 295 -17.34 -4.24 8.39
N TYR A 296 -16.03 -4.01 8.34
CA TYR A 296 -15.36 -2.73 8.05
C TYR A 296 -14.87 -2.68 6.61
N SER A 297 -15.72 -3.05 5.64
CA SER A 297 -15.37 -2.87 4.23
C SER A 297 -15.27 -1.40 3.84
N SER A 298 -14.51 -1.11 2.78
CA SER A 298 -14.32 0.24 2.23
C SER A 298 -14.04 1.29 3.30
N SER A 299 -13.11 0.97 4.22
CA SER A 299 -12.81 1.74 5.42
C SER A 299 -11.32 1.99 5.58
N ARG A 300 -10.96 3.02 6.35
CA ARG A 300 -9.64 3.19 6.96
C ARG A 300 -9.72 2.78 8.42
N LEU A 301 -8.75 2.02 8.88
CA LEU A 301 -8.61 1.53 10.24
C LEU A 301 -7.32 2.07 10.85
N ALA A 302 -7.38 2.57 12.08
CA ALA A 302 -6.21 2.62 12.95
C ALA A 302 -6.18 1.39 13.84
N LEU A 303 -5.04 0.70 13.89
CA LEU A 303 -4.82 -0.44 14.74
C LEU A 303 -3.67 -0.20 15.71
N ASP A 304 -3.79 -0.77 16.91
CA ASP A 304 -2.65 -0.89 17.81
C ASP A 304 -1.65 -1.92 17.25
N PRO A 305 -0.38 -1.55 17.03
CA PRO A 305 0.62 -2.49 16.53
C PRO A 305 0.97 -3.60 17.53
N ASP A 306 0.68 -3.44 18.82
CA ASP A 306 1.07 -4.41 19.83
C ASP A 306 0.13 -5.61 19.89
N ASP A 307 -1.18 -5.42 19.67
CA ASP A 307 -2.18 -6.49 19.80
C ASP A 307 -3.19 -6.58 18.64
N GLY A 308 -3.10 -5.68 17.66
CA GLY A 308 -3.97 -5.63 16.48
C GLY A 308 -5.39 -5.18 16.79
N SER A 309 -5.69 -4.61 17.95
CA SER A 309 -7.01 -4.03 18.25
C SER A 309 -7.27 -2.80 17.36
N ILE A 310 -8.52 -2.64 16.91
CA ILE A 310 -8.93 -1.48 16.10
C ILE A 310 -9.21 -0.32 17.06
N LYS A 311 -8.45 0.77 16.94
CA LYS A 311 -8.58 1.99 17.76
C LYS A 311 -9.75 2.87 17.27
N TRP A 312 -9.81 3.09 15.96
CA TRP A 312 -10.88 3.82 15.29
C TRP A 312 -11.04 3.33 13.85
N HIS A 313 -12.17 3.67 13.23
CA HIS A 313 -12.40 3.44 11.81
C HIS A 313 -13.12 4.63 11.16
N PHE A 314 -12.88 4.84 9.87
CA PHE A 314 -13.63 5.76 9.01
C PHE A 314 -14.07 5.01 7.75
N GLN A 315 -15.37 4.92 7.48
CA GLN A 315 -15.89 4.20 6.33
C GLN A 315 -16.18 5.16 5.17
N SER A 316 -15.34 5.12 4.13
CA SER A 316 -15.45 5.99 2.95
C SER A 316 -16.67 5.66 2.08
N THR A 317 -17.03 4.38 1.96
CA THR A 317 -18.16 3.95 1.13
C THR A 317 -19.01 2.89 1.85
N PRO A 318 -19.86 3.30 2.81
CA PRO A 318 -20.80 2.39 3.46
C PRO A 318 -21.68 1.67 2.45
N HIS A 319 -21.97 0.40 2.67
CA HIS A 319 -22.81 -0.40 1.77
C HIS A 319 -22.42 -0.26 0.29
N ASP A 320 -21.13 -0.37 -0.02
CA ASP A 320 -20.61 -0.20 -1.39
C ASP A 320 -21.39 -1.04 -2.41
N GLY A 321 -21.58 -0.51 -3.62
CA GLY A 321 -22.26 -1.19 -4.73
C GLY A 321 -21.53 -1.05 -6.06
N TRP A 322 -20.27 -0.62 -6.03
CA TRP A 322 -19.49 -0.25 -7.22
C TRP A 322 -18.07 -0.77 -7.19
N ASP A 323 -17.71 -1.60 -6.20
CA ASP A 323 -16.35 -2.04 -5.97
C ASP A 323 -15.40 -0.86 -5.73
N TYR A 324 -15.81 0.07 -4.87
CA TYR A 324 -14.92 1.12 -4.38
C TYR A 324 -14.21 0.65 -3.12
N ASP A 325 -13.14 -0.12 -3.29
CA ASP A 325 -12.26 -0.48 -2.17
C ASP A 325 -11.74 0.77 -1.45
N GLY A 326 -11.76 0.73 -0.13
CA GLY A 326 -11.20 1.77 0.73
C GLY A 326 -9.74 1.49 1.11
N VAL A 327 -8.97 0.83 0.25
CA VAL A 327 -7.57 0.48 0.57
C VAL A 327 -6.58 1.61 0.33
N ASN A 328 -6.95 2.61 -0.48
CA ASN A 328 -6.04 3.67 -0.90
C ASN A 328 -5.38 4.30 0.32
N GLU A 329 -4.08 4.55 0.21
CA GLU A 329 -3.23 4.91 1.33
C GLU A 329 -3.75 6.09 2.15
N LEU A 330 -3.61 5.98 3.47
CA LEU A 330 -3.90 7.06 4.41
C LEU A 330 -2.57 7.63 4.93
N ILE A 331 -2.15 8.75 4.34
CA ILE A 331 -0.82 9.35 4.57
C ILE A 331 -0.92 10.38 5.69
N SER A 332 -0.15 10.20 6.76
CA SER A 332 -0.05 11.17 7.85
C SER A 332 0.65 12.45 7.40
N PHE A 333 0.08 13.60 7.76
CA PHE A 333 0.71 14.91 7.58
C PHE A 333 0.22 15.88 8.65
N ASP A 334 1.04 16.90 8.95
CA ASP A 334 0.67 17.95 9.88
C ASP A 334 0.47 19.27 9.13
N TYR A 335 -0.52 20.05 9.54
CA TYR A 335 -0.71 21.41 9.04
C TYR A 335 -1.14 22.37 10.16
N GLN A 336 -0.90 23.66 9.97
CA GLN A 336 -1.29 24.70 10.93
C GLN A 336 -2.68 25.25 10.60
N ASP A 337 -3.55 25.33 11.60
CA ASP A 337 -4.87 25.96 11.51
C ASP A 337 -5.21 26.73 12.78
N GLY A 338 -5.55 28.01 12.66
CA GLY A 338 -5.83 28.87 13.83
C GLY A 338 -4.73 28.89 14.90
N GLY A 339 -3.46 28.72 14.52
CA GLY A 339 -2.32 28.64 15.45
C GLY A 339 -2.16 27.28 16.17
N LYS A 340 -2.92 26.26 15.79
CA LYS A 340 -2.80 24.88 16.28
C LYS A 340 -2.23 23.97 15.20
N THR A 341 -1.35 23.06 15.59
CA THR A 341 -0.96 21.93 14.74
C THR A 341 -2.10 20.92 14.69
N ILE A 342 -2.61 20.66 13.50
CA ILE A 342 -3.59 19.60 13.23
C ILE A 342 -2.84 18.34 12.79
N LYS A 343 -3.05 17.25 13.51
CA LYS A 343 -2.51 15.92 13.18
C LYS A 343 -3.45 15.22 12.23
N ALA A 344 -3.27 15.45 10.93
CA ALA A 344 -4.15 14.92 9.90
C ALA A 344 -3.60 13.66 9.23
N ALA A 345 -4.46 12.98 8.49
CA ALA A 345 -4.07 12.07 7.43
C ALA A 345 -4.97 12.23 6.21
N GLY A 346 -4.38 12.11 5.01
CA GLY A 346 -5.04 12.33 3.73
C GLY A 346 -5.15 11.05 2.91
N THR A 347 -6.26 10.86 2.19
CA THR A 347 -6.43 9.75 1.25
C THR A 347 -7.28 10.16 0.05
N ALA A 348 -6.82 9.81 -1.15
CA ALA A 348 -7.59 9.95 -2.39
C ALA A 348 -8.26 8.61 -2.70
N ASP A 349 -9.56 8.50 -2.48
CA ASP A 349 -10.27 7.22 -2.50
C ASP A 349 -10.66 6.76 -3.92
N ARG A 350 -10.90 5.46 -4.09
CA ARG A 350 -11.48 4.89 -5.33
C ARG A 350 -12.78 5.60 -5.70
N ASN A 351 -13.58 5.98 -4.71
CA ASN A 351 -14.89 6.57 -4.90
C ASN A 351 -14.89 8.01 -5.46
N GLY A 352 -13.72 8.63 -5.64
CA GLY A 352 -13.55 9.96 -6.25
C GLY A 352 -13.46 11.13 -5.26
N PHE A 353 -13.70 10.89 -3.97
CA PHE A 353 -13.47 11.88 -2.91
C PHE A 353 -12.06 11.78 -2.35
N PHE A 354 -11.47 12.94 -2.06
CA PHE A 354 -10.28 13.08 -1.23
C PHE A 354 -10.74 13.38 0.19
N TYR A 355 -10.28 12.59 1.16
CA TYR A 355 -10.64 12.72 2.56
C TYR A 355 -9.44 13.21 3.38
N VAL A 356 -9.72 14.06 4.34
CA VAL A 356 -8.78 14.48 5.38
C VAL A 356 -9.41 14.15 6.73
N LEU A 357 -8.69 13.37 7.53
CA LEU A 357 -9.13 12.87 8.82
C LEU A 357 -8.18 13.35 9.92
N ASP A 358 -8.67 13.55 11.13
CA ASP A 358 -7.82 13.62 12.31
C ASP A 358 -7.31 12.20 12.61
N ARG A 359 -6.01 11.99 12.50
CA ARG A 359 -5.44 10.63 12.61
C ARG A 359 -5.41 10.12 14.06
N THR A 360 -5.67 10.97 15.05
CA THR A 360 -5.65 10.60 16.46
C THR A 360 -6.92 9.87 16.88
N ASN A 361 -8.05 10.14 16.22
CA ASN A 361 -9.36 9.59 16.56
C ASN A 361 -10.21 9.15 15.35
N GLY A 362 -9.76 9.39 14.13
CA GLY A 362 -10.45 9.02 12.90
C GLY A 362 -11.58 9.98 12.49
N GLU A 363 -11.74 11.11 13.20
CA GLU A 363 -12.80 12.07 12.91
C GLU A 363 -12.60 12.73 11.55
N PHE A 364 -13.71 12.91 10.84
CA PHE A 364 -13.72 13.60 9.56
C PHE A 364 -13.43 15.09 9.75
N ILE A 365 -12.40 15.60 9.06
CA ILE A 365 -12.10 17.04 9.02
C ILE A 365 -12.76 17.67 7.80
N ARG A 366 -12.54 17.08 6.62
CA ARG A 366 -13.16 17.50 5.36
C ARG A 366 -13.03 16.42 4.29
N GLY A 367 -13.85 16.54 3.26
CA GLY A 367 -13.76 15.72 2.06
C GLY A 367 -14.34 16.44 0.87
N PHE A 368 -13.75 16.23 -0.30
CA PHE A 368 -14.07 16.96 -1.53
C PHE A 368 -13.73 16.11 -2.76
N PRO A 369 -14.45 16.25 -3.88
CA PRO A 369 -14.09 15.56 -5.12
C PRO A 369 -12.67 15.93 -5.57
N PHE A 370 -11.86 14.94 -5.98
CA PHE A 370 -10.59 15.19 -6.69
C PHE A 370 -10.65 14.77 -8.16
N VAL A 371 -11.78 14.23 -8.60
CA VAL A 371 -12.10 13.96 -10.02
C VAL A 371 -13.23 14.88 -10.45
N ASP A 372 -13.36 15.09 -11.76
CA ASP A 372 -14.27 16.08 -12.31
C ASP A 372 -15.74 15.61 -12.28
N LYS A 373 -15.97 14.28 -12.23
CA LYS A 373 -17.33 13.70 -12.20
C LYS A 373 -17.48 12.60 -11.15
N ILE A 374 -18.46 12.79 -10.27
CA ILE A 374 -18.97 11.79 -9.33
C ILE A 374 -20.48 11.72 -9.51
N THR A 375 -21.04 10.53 -9.73
CA THR A 375 -22.50 10.35 -9.88
C THR A 375 -23.15 9.60 -8.73
N TRP A 376 -22.43 8.69 -8.07
CA TRP A 376 -23.00 7.82 -7.03
C TRP A 376 -23.39 8.54 -5.73
N ALA A 377 -22.82 9.72 -5.48
CA ALA A 377 -23.12 10.57 -4.33
C ALA A 377 -23.14 12.05 -4.74
N LYS A 378 -23.99 12.83 -4.06
CA LYS A 378 -24.17 14.28 -4.28
C LYS A 378 -23.23 15.14 -3.43
N GLY A 379 -22.51 14.53 -2.51
CA GLY A 379 -21.65 15.18 -1.54
C GLY A 379 -21.45 14.29 -0.31
N LEU A 380 -20.92 14.88 0.75
CA LEU A 380 -20.71 14.24 2.04
C LEU A 380 -21.48 15.01 3.12
N ASP A 381 -21.93 14.32 4.16
CA ASP A 381 -22.48 14.96 5.35
C ASP A 381 -21.37 15.49 6.29
N GLU A 382 -21.76 16.03 7.44
CA GLU A 382 -20.83 16.59 8.43
C GLU A 382 -19.86 15.58 9.04
N ASN A 383 -20.15 14.28 8.94
CA ASN A 383 -19.31 13.19 9.44
C ASN A 383 -18.52 12.50 8.31
N GLY A 384 -18.60 13.02 7.09
CA GLY A 384 -17.94 12.46 5.91
C GLY A 384 -18.66 11.27 5.29
N ARG A 385 -19.89 10.96 5.71
CA ARG A 385 -20.70 9.91 5.10
C ARG A 385 -21.29 10.39 3.76
N PRO A 386 -21.31 9.56 2.71
CA PRO A 386 -21.86 9.95 1.42
C PRO A 386 -23.36 10.24 1.45
N LEU A 387 -23.75 11.33 0.78
CA LEU A 387 -25.14 11.61 0.44
C LEU A 387 -25.48 10.91 -0.89
N TYR A 388 -25.89 9.65 -0.82
CA TYR A 388 -26.12 8.79 -1.98
C TYR A 388 -27.09 9.38 -3.01
N ASP A 389 -26.80 9.12 -4.30
CA ASP A 389 -27.78 9.19 -5.38
C ASP A 389 -28.19 7.77 -5.78
N ASP A 390 -29.26 7.26 -5.17
CA ASP A 390 -29.69 5.87 -5.35
C ASP A 390 -30.01 5.50 -6.80
N ALA A 391 -30.29 6.47 -7.67
CA ALA A 391 -30.48 6.26 -9.10
C ALA A 391 -29.22 5.71 -9.80
N ASN A 392 -28.04 5.92 -9.20
CA ASN A 392 -26.75 5.45 -9.71
C ASN A 392 -26.26 4.17 -9.01
N ARG A 393 -27.11 3.52 -8.20
CA ARG A 393 -26.86 2.15 -7.72
C ARG A 393 -27.52 1.15 -8.68
N PRO A 394 -26.80 0.14 -9.21
CA PRO A 394 -27.39 -0.85 -10.11
C PRO A 394 -28.54 -1.61 -9.42
N GLY A 395 -29.68 -1.73 -10.09
CA GLY A 395 -30.89 -2.35 -9.54
C GLY A 395 -30.73 -3.87 -9.34
N ALA A 396 -31.51 -4.44 -8.42
CA ALA A 396 -31.55 -5.89 -8.22
C ALA A 396 -32.12 -6.62 -9.46
N PRO A 397 -31.67 -7.84 -9.77
CA PRO A 397 -32.17 -8.60 -10.94
C PRO A 397 -33.65 -9.06 -10.79
N GLY A 398 -34.15 -9.23 -9.57
CA GLY A 398 -35.51 -9.70 -9.33
C GLY A 398 -35.75 -11.09 -9.95
N GLN A 399 -36.71 -11.18 -10.87
CA GLN A 399 -37.00 -12.42 -11.64
C GLN A 399 -36.24 -12.51 -12.97
N ALA A 400 -35.56 -11.44 -13.39
CA ALA A 400 -34.75 -11.44 -14.60
C ALA A 400 -33.33 -11.97 -14.31
N ASP A 401 -32.59 -12.33 -15.36
CA ASP A 401 -31.19 -12.77 -15.20
C ASP A 401 -30.27 -11.62 -14.75
N LYS A 402 -30.61 -10.38 -15.13
CA LYS A 402 -29.84 -9.16 -14.86
C LYS A 402 -30.75 -8.02 -14.41
N GLY A 403 -30.26 -7.19 -13.50
CA GLY A 403 -30.88 -5.93 -13.11
C GLY A 403 -30.69 -4.84 -14.16
N SER A 404 -31.31 -3.68 -13.95
CA SER A 404 -31.15 -2.52 -14.82
C SER A 404 -29.71 -2.01 -14.78
N SER A 405 -29.14 -1.74 -15.95
CA SER A 405 -27.84 -1.08 -16.05
C SER A 405 -27.97 0.42 -15.77
N VAL A 406 -26.98 0.96 -15.06
CA VAL A 406 -26.86 2.39 -14.75
C VAL A 406 -25.45 2.85 -15.11
N PHE A 407 -25.33 4.11 -15.54
CA PHE A 407 -24.04 4.76 -15.74
C PHE A 407 -23.52 5.35 -14.43
N VAL A 408 -22.28 5.04 -14.04
CA VAL A 408 -21.66 5.53 -12.80
C VAL A 408 -20.29 6.12 -13.08
N ALA A 409 -19.95 7.23 -12.42
CA ALA A 409 -18.58 7.73 -12.31
C ALA A 409 -18.21 7.94 -10.84
N PRO A 410 -16.99 7.54 -10.40
CA PRO A 410 -15.94 6.86 -11.19
C PRO A 410 -16.32 5.44 -11.66
N SER A 411 -15.56 4.85 -12.59
CA SER A 411 -15.62 3.38 -12.82
C SER A 411 -15.17 2.62 -11.56
N PHE A 412 -15.41 1.30 -11.49
CA PHE A 412 -14.98 0.48 -10.33
C PHE A 412 -13.46 0.53 -10.08
N LEU A 413 -12.66 0.74 -11.13
CA LEU A 413 -11.21 0.95 -11.00
C LEU A 413 -10.86 2.27 -10.30
N GLY A 414 -11.84 3.17 -10.13
CA GLY A 414 -11.86 4.30 -9.23
C GLY A 414 -11.21 5.58 -9.76
N GLY A 415 -11.42 6.69 -9.05
CA GLY A 415 -10.73 7.95 -9.30
C GLY A 415 -9.22 7.85 -9.03
N LYS A 416 -8.82 6.97 -8.10
CA LYS A 416 -7.46 6.48 -7.90
C LYS A 416 -7.53 5.01 -7.50
N ASN A 417 -6.59 4.17 -7.94
CA ASN A 417 -6.50 2.77 -7.56
C ASN A 417 -5.34 2.54 -6.57
N TRP A 418 -4.59 1.45 -6.73
CA TRP A 418 -3.50 1.07 -5.86
C TRP A 418 -2.32 2.05 -5.86
N MET A 419 -2.11 2.76 -6.96
CA MET A 419 -0.92 3.59 -7.15
C MET A 419 -0.89 4.74 -6.15
N PRO A 420 0.19 4.87 -5.37
CA PRO A 420 0.21 5.80 -4.24
C PRO A 420 0.49 7.24 -4.67
N MET A 421 -0.21 8.18 -4.04
CA MET A 421 0.10 9.62 -4.09
C MET A 421 1.36 9.93 -3.26
N ALA A 422 1.94 11.12 -3.46
CA ALA A 422 3.02 11.65 -2.64
C ALA A 422 2.63 12.97 -1.98
N TYR A 423 3.23 13.29 -0.83
CA TYR A 423 3.05 14.55 -0.12
C TYR A 423 4.37 15.32 -0.06
N SER A 424 4.39 16.58 -0.49
CA SER A 424 5.58 17.43 -0.32
C SER A 424 5.43 18.31 0.92
N GLN A 425 6.37 18.18 1.84
CA GLN A 425 6.41 19.01 3.06
C GLN A 425 6.67 20.49 2.74
N ASP A 426 7.34 20.80 1.62
CA ASP A 426 7.68 22.17 1.24
C ASP A 426 6.51 22.92 0.60
N THR A 427 5.70 22.22 -0.20
CA THR A 427 4.52 22.82 -0.87
C THR A 427 3.25 22.67 -0.06
N GLY A 428 3.19 21.67 0.84
CA GLY A 428 1.97 21.30 1.56
C GLY A 428 0.93 20.61 0.68
N LEU A 429 1.32 20.10 -0.49
CA LEU A 429 0.42 19.52 -1.49
C LEU A 429 0.57 18.00 -1.57
N PHE A 430 -0.54 17.34 -1.87
CA PHE A 430 -0.57 15.96 -2.35
C PHE A 430 -0.53 15.93 -3.87
N TYR A 431 0.22 14.98 -4.45
CA TYR A 431 0.31 14.75 -5.89
C TYR A 431 -0.35 13.41 -6.23
N VAL A 432 -1.53 13.48 -6.84
CA VAL A 432 -2.48 12.37 -6.97
C VAL A 432 -2.52 11.88 -8.42
N PRO A 433 -2.09 10.64 -8.71
CA PRO A 433 -2.27 10.04 -10.04
C PRO A 433 -3.72 9.53 -10.17
N SER A 434 -4.58 10.31 -10.80
CA SER A 434 -6.03 10.05 -10.87
C SER A 434 -6.51 9.66 -12.27
N ASN A 435 -7.77 9.20 -12.40
CA ASN A 435 -8.36 8.74 -13.66
C ASN A 435 -9.82 9.21 -13.84
N GLU A 436 -10.14 9.73 -15.02
CA GLU A 436 -11.47 10.20 -15.45
C GLU A 436 -12.16 9.17 -16.37
N TRP A 437 -12.97 8.32 -15.75
CA TRP A 437 -13.74 7.29 -16.42
C TRP A 437 -15.03 6.98 -15.65
N GLY A 438 -16.04 6.54 -16.38
CA GLY A 438 -17.26 5.96 -15.83
C GLY A 438 -17.39 4.50 -16.21
N MET A 439 -18.55 3.93 -15.89
CA MET A 439 -18.92 2.59 -16.32
C MET A 439 -20.43 2.47 -16.44
N ASP A 440 -20.88 1.65 -17.39
CA ASP A 440 -22.17 1.00 -17.25
C ASP A 440 -22.00 -0.20 -16.32
N ILE A 441 -22.85 -0.34 -15.30
CA ILE A 441 -22.84 -1.46 -14.35
C ILE A 441 -24.25 -2.00 -14.13
N TRP A 442 -24.39 -3.31 -13.97
CA TRP A 442 -25.64 -3.99 -13.62
C TRP A 442 -25.36 -5.16 -12.65
N ASN A 443 -26.37 -5.55 -11.87
CA ASN A 443 -26.28 -6.67 -10.93
C ASN A 443 -26.93 -7.95 -11.48
N GLU A 444 -26.44 -9.09 -11.02
CA GLU A 444 -26.91 -10.44 -11.36
C GLU A 444 -26.97 -11.31 -10.09
N GLY A 445 -27.69 -12.42 -10.14
CA GLY A 445 -27.70 -13.39 -9.05
C GLY A 445 -26.34 -14.09 -8.90
N VAL A 446 -25.88 -14.32 -7.67
CA VAL A 446 -24.65 -15.05 -7.40
C VAL A 446 -24.78 -15.89 -6.13
N ALA A 447 -24.17 -17.07 -6.14
CA ALA A 447 -24.03 -17.92 -4.96
C ALA A 447 -22.55 -18.15 -4.68
N TYR A 448 -22.16 -18.05 -3.41
CA TYR A 448 -20.78 -18.29 -3.01
C TYR A 448 -20.39 -19.75 -3.28
N LYS A 449 -19.23 -19.92 -3.91
CA LYS A 449 -18.54 -21.19 -4.05
C LYS A 449 -17.07 -20.96 -3.77
N LYS A 450 -16.53 -21.66 -2.77
CA LYS A 450 -15.12 -21.56 -2.38
C LYS A 450 -14.22 -21.69 -3.62
N GLY A 451 -13.36 -20.70 -3.83
CA GLY A 451 -12.40 -20.66 -4.95
C GLY A 451 -13.01 -20.33 -6.31
N ALA A 452 -14.22 -19.75 -6.35
CA ALA A 452 -14.80 -19.14 -7.55
C ALA A 452 -14.99 -17.64 -7.32
N ALA A 453 -15.02 -16.85 -8.40
CA ALA A 453 -15.35 -15.44 -8.32
C ALA A 453 -16.75 -15.24 -7.73
N TYR A 454 -16.89 -14.25 -6.86
CA TYR A 454 -18.09 -13.94 -6.07
C TYR A 454 -18.50 -12.48 -6.28
N LEU A 455 -18.80 -12.14 -7.54
CA LEU A 455 -19.11 -10.77 -7.97
C LEU A 455 -20.62 -10.50 -7.96
N GLY A 456 -21.39 -11.16 -8.82
CA GLY A 456 -22.81 -10.85 -9.01
C GLY A 456 -23.05 -9.52 -9.73
N ALA A 457 -22.10 -9.07 -10.55
CA ALA A 457 -22.24 -7.86 -11.35
C ALA A 457 -21.51 -8.01 -12.69
N GLY A 458 -22.00 -7.29 -13.70
CA GLY A 458 -21.30 -7.07 -14.96
C GLY A 458 -21.14 -5.57 -15.22
N PHE A 459 -20.16 -5.21 -16.04
CA PHE A 459 -19.80 -3.81 -16.26
C PHE A 459 -19.12 -3.58 -17.61
N THR A 460 -19.06 -2.32 -18.03
CA THR A 460 -18.26 -1.85 -19.15
C THR A 460 -17.74 -0.45 -18.83
N ILE A 461 -16.41 -0.28 -18.80
CA ILE A 461 -15.78 1.01 -18.52
C ILE A 461 -15.83 1.90 -19.76
N HIS A 462 -16.10 3.18 -19.55
CA HIS A 462 -16.08 4.21 -20.58
C HIS A 462 -15.18 5.38 -20.15
N PRO A 463 -14.30 5.88 -21.02
CA PRO A 463 -13.62 7.15 -20.75
C PRO A 463 -14.65 8.28 -20.66
N LEU A 464 -14.41 9.28 -19.80
CA LEU A 464 -15.28 10.47 -19.73
C LEU A 464 -14.91 11.54 -20.74
N ASN A 465 -13.69 11.46 -21.30
CA ASN A 465 -13.10 12.42 -22.21
C ASN A 465 -12.52 11.68 -23.43
N GLU A 466 -12.46 12.34 -24.58
CA GLU A 466 -11.94 11.74 -25.81
C GLU A 466 -10.40 11.67 -25.81
N ASP A 467 -9.74 12.69 -25.27
CA ASP A 467 -8.29 12.89 -25.41
C ASP A 467 -7.47 12.44 -24.19
N TYR A 468 -8.10 12.15 -23.05
CA TYR A 468 -7.39 11.76 -21.83
C TYR A 468 -8.24 10.87 -20.91
N ILE A 469 -7.55 10.11 -20.07
CA ILE A 469 -8.13 9.40 -18.92
C ILE A 469 -7.34 9.75 -17.66
N GLY A 470 -6.01 9.59 -17.73
CA GLY A 470 -5.14 9.88 -16.61
C GLY A 470 -5.04 11.38 -16.34
N VAL A 471 -5.06 11.77 -15.07
CA VAL A 471 -4.82 13.15 -14.65
C VAL A 471 -3.94 13.16 -13.40
N LEU A 472 -2.73 13.70 -13.49
CA LEU A 472 -1.91 13.97 -12.30
C LEU A 472 -2.36 15.30 -11.72
N ARG A 473 -2.77 15.32 -10.44
CA ARG A 473 -3.30 16.52 -9.77
C ARG A 473 -2.46 16.90 -8.57
N ALA A 474 -2.21 18.19 -8.37
CA ALA A 474 -1.77 18.71 -7.09
C ALA A 474 -2.97 19.21 -6.28
N ILE A 475 -3.14 18.65 -5.08
CA ILE A 475 -4.27 18.89 -4.19
C ILE A 475 -3.75 19.53 -2.90
N ASP A 476 -4.33 20.67 -2.53
CA ASP A 476 -4.15 21.27 -1.21
C ASP A 476 -5.15 20.63 -0.22
N PRO A 477 -4.68 19.79 0.72
CA PRO A 477 -5.56 19.10 1.66
C PRO A 477 -6.15 20.02 2.72
N LYS A 478 -5.59 21.22 2.93
CA LYS A 478 -6.11 22.19 3.89
C LYS A 478 -7.29 22.94 3.30
N THR A 479 -7.19 23.39 2.06
CA THR A 479 -8.25 24.19 1.41
C THR A 479 -9.22 23.39 0.57
N GLY A 480 -8.88 22.14 0.22
CA GLY A 480 -9.67 21.29 -0.64
C GLY A 480 -9.67 21.70 -2.11
N LYS A 481 -8.62 22.41 -2.54
CA LYS A 481 -8.51 22.93 -3.91
C LYS A 481 -7.46 22.17 -4.70
N GLU A 482 -7.76 21.96 -5.98
CA GLU A 482 -6.75 21.62 -6.96
C GLU A 482 -5.89 22.87 -7.27
N VAL A 483 -4.57 22.69 -7.24
CA VAL A 483 -3.59 23.75 -7.54
C VAL A 483 -3.19 23.71 -9.01
N TRP A 484 -2.97 22.51 -9.55
CA TRP A 484 -2.68 22.27 -10.96
C TRP A 484 -3.06 20.84 -11.34
N ARG A 485 -3.19 20.60 -12.65
CA ARG A 485 -3.35 19.27 -13.25
C ARG A 485 -2.49 19.08 -14.49
N TYR A 486 -2.16 17.83 -14.80
CA TYR A 486 -1.57 17.37 -16.05
C TYR A 486 -2.37 16.20 -16.59
N GLU A 487 -2.86 16.30 -17.83
CA GLU A 487 -3.65 15.26 -18.49
C GLU A 487 -2.72 14.27 -19.23
N ASN A 488 -3.05 12.99 -19.15
CA ASN A 488 -2.37 11.89 -19.82
C ASN A 488 -3.40 11.08 -20.60
N TYR A 489 -3.05 10.69 -21.84
CA TYR A 489 -3.95 9.95 -22.70
C TYR A 489 -4.41 8.63 -22.05
N ALA A 490 -3.47 7.76 -21.69
CA ALA A 490 -3.77 6.54 -20.95
C ALA A 490 -4.07 6.85 -19.46
N PRO A 491 -4.74 5.92 -18.74
CA PRO A 491 -4.91 6.02 -17.29
C PRO A 491 -3.55 6.12 -16.59
N LEU A 492 -3.43 6.94 -15.54
CA LEU A 492 -2.26 6.89 -14.68
C LEU A 492 -2.39 5.69 -13.76
N TRP A 493 -1.32 4.88 -13.68
CA TRP A 493 -1.30 3.65 -12.89
C TRP A 493 0.00 3.47 -12.09
N GLY A 494 0.94 4.43 -12.19
CA GLY A 494 2.21 4.43 -11.47
C GLY A 494 2.17 5.27 -10.20
N GLY A 495 2.98 4.88 -9.20
CA GLY A 495 3.14 5.66 -7.98
C GLY A 495 3.79 7.03 -8.21
N VAL A 496 3.73 7.89 -7.21
CA VAL A 496 4.32 9.23 -7.24
C VAL A 496 5.43 9.37 -6.22
N LEU A 497 6.47 10.14 -6.57
CA LEU A 497 7.56 10.56 -5.69
C LEU A 497 7.67 12.09 -5.72
N ALA A 498 7.70 12.73 -4.56
CA ALA A 498 8.02 14.15 -4.43
C ALA A 498 9.42 14.35 -3.81
N THR A 499 10.09 15.45 -4.14
CA THR A 499 11.44 15.74 -3.63
C THR A 499 11.58 17.19 -3.19
N LYS A 500 12.53 17.46 -2.31
CA LYS A 500 12.95 18.81 -1.89
C LYS A 500 13.48 19.66 -3.05
N GLY A 501 13.98 19.02 -4.11
CA GLY A 501 14.39 19.66 -5.36
C GLY A 501 13.27 20.29 -6.20
N ASN A 502 12.06 20.46 -5.65
CA ASN A 502 10.87 20.97 -6.35
C ASN A 502 10.46 20.10 -7.55
N LEU A 503 10.61 18.78 -7.43
CA LEU A 503 10.26 17.81 -8.46
C LEU A 503 9.22 16.81 -7.97
N VAL A 504 8.32 16.44 -8.86
CA VAL A 504 7.37 15.33 -8.74
C VAL A 504 7.62 14.34 -9.86
N PHE A 505 7.84 13.07 -9.54
CA PHE A 505 8.05 12.00 -10.51
C PHE A 505 6.87 11.03 -10.52
N THR A 506 6.47 10.58 -11.71
CA THR A 506 5.52 9.47 -11.88
C THR A 506 5.71 8.81 -13.24
N GLY A 507 5.18 7.60 -13.39
CA GLY A 507 5.18 6.83 -14.63
C GLY A 507 3.85 6.86 -15.37
N ASN A 508 3.86 6.56 -16.67
CA ASN A 508 2.64 6.32 -17.43
C ASN A 508 2.66 5.02 -18.27
N PRO A 509 1.50 4.50 -18.70
CA PRO A 509 1.42 3.28 -19.51
C PRO A 509 2.06 3.37 -20.89
N GLU A 510 2.25 4.58 -21.43
CA GLU A 510 3.00 4.84 -22.67
C GLU A 510 4.50 4.54 -22.53
N GLY A 511 4.98 4.37 -21.30
CA GLY A 511 6.31 3.91 -20.97
C GLY A 511 7.27 5.01 -20.54
N PHE A 512 6.77 6.21 -20.24
CA PHE A 512 7.60 7.31 -19.77
C PHE A 512 7.69 7.32 -18.24
N LEU A 513 8.91 7.47 -17.72
CA LEU A 513 9.13 8.12 -16.45
C LEU A 513 9.15 9.62 -16.69
N MET A 514 8.28 10.36 -16.01
CA MET A 514 8.13 11.81 -16.17
C MET A 514 8.49 12.54 -14.88
N ALA A 515 9.00 13.76 -15.01
CA ALA A 515 9.19 14.68 -13.89
C ALA A 515 8.47 16.01 -14.15
N PHE A 516 7.88 16.56 -13.10
CA PHE A 516 7.12 17.80 -13.12
C PHE A 516 7.66 18.77 -12.08
N ASP A 517 7.60 20.07 -12.38
CA ASP A 517 7.78 21.10 -11.38
C ASP A 517 6.65 21.01 -10.35
N ALA A 518 7.00 20.86 -9.07
CA ALA A 518 6.04 20.54 -8.02
C ALA A 518 5.01 21.66 -7.78
N LYS A 519 5.37 22.92 -8.06
CA LYS A 519 4.49 24.09 -7.83
C LYS A 519 3.55 24.37 -9.00
N THR A 520 3.96 24.06 -10.21
CA THR A 520 3.26 24.49 -11.44
C THR A 520 2.69 23.33 -12.26
N GLY A 521 3.12 22.10 -12.04
CA GLY A 521 2.70 20.94 -12.83
C GLY A 521 3.32 20.90 -14.23
N LYS A 522 4.25 21.81 -14.55
CA LYS A 522 4.94 21.81 -15.85
C LYS A 522 5.85 20.58 -15.94
N LYS A 523 5.67 19.75 -16.96
CA LYS A 523 6.61 18.66 -17.27
C LYS A 523 7.99 19.25 -17.62
N VAL A 524 9.02 18.80 -16.90
CA VAL A 524 10.41 19.29 -17.01
C VAL A 524 11.39 18.21 -17.47
N TYR A 525 10.98 16.95 -17.44
CA TYR A 525 11.77 15.82 -17.92
C TYR A 525 10.87 14.64 -18.29
N GLU A 526 11.30 13.83 -19.24
CA GLU A 526 10.76 12.49 -19.46
C GLU A 526 11.80 11.55 -20.08
N PHE A 527 11.65 10.25 -19.83
CA PHE A 527 12.46 9.20 -20.44
C PHE A 527 11.60 7.97 -20.74
N ASN A 528 11.65 7.47 -21.97
CA ASN A 528 10.92 6.26 -22.37
C ASN A 528 11.70 5.00 -21.99
N THR A 529 11.12 4.20 -21.10
CA THR A 529 11.68 2.94 -20.58
C THR A 529 11.43 1.74 -21.49
N GLY A 530 10.56 1.87 -22.49
CA GLY A 530 10.18 0.83 -23.44
C GLY A 530 8.94 0.00 -23.07
N SER A 531 8.37 0.21 -21.88
CA SER A 531 7.13 -0.42 -21.41
C SER A 531 6.45 0.46 -20.37
N GLY A 532 5.12 0.35 -20.23
CA GLY A 532 4.35 1.12 -19.26
C GLY A 532 4.95 1.10 -17.84
N VAL A 533 5.17 2.29 -17.28
CA VAL A 533 5.70 2.47 -15.93
C VAL A 533 4.52 2.58 -14.98
N ILE A 534 4.18 1.44 -14.37
CA ILE A 534 3.03 1.34 -13.48
C ILE A 534 3.43 1.12 -12.02
N GLY A 535 4.71 1.02 -11.66
CA GLY A 535 5.18 0.78 -10.28
C GLY A 535 6.17 1.84 -9.80
#